data_AF-A0A7U3UZE8-F1
#
_entry.id   AF-A0A7U3UZE8-F1
#
_cell.length_a   1.000
_cell.length_b   1.000
_cell.length_c   1.000
_cell.angle_alpha   90.00
_cell.angle_beta   90.00
_cell.angle_gamma   90.00
#
_symmetry.space_group_name_H-M   'P 1'
#
loop_
_entity.id
_entity.type
_entity.pdbx_description
1 polymer ?
#
loop_
_entity_poly.entity_id
_entity_poly.type
_entity_poly.pdbx_seq_one_letter_code
_entity_poly.pdbx_strand_id
1 'polypeptide(L)'
;MSIGFTNSTAQNVALTGSSTITGGTCDSTSVYFYLYDQTGTQLKSGSRGCGSSGSLYTMSALPAGSYTVLIVPTGLVYGTLGLQVAKA
;
A
#
# COMPACT_ATOMS: atom_id res chain seq x y z
N MET A 1 3.58 3.57 8.78
CA MET A 1 3.92 2.14 9.00
C MET A 1 4.44 1.55 7.70
N SER A 2 5.11 0.40 7.71
CA SER A 2 5.54 -0.28 6.47
C SER A 2 5.23 -1.77 6.51
N ILE A 3 4.91 -2.34 5.35
CA ILE A 3 4.65 -3.77 5.15
C ILE A 3 5.59 -4.29 4.09
N GLY A 4 6.36 -5.34 4.42
CA GLY A 4 7.27 -6.00 3.48
C GLY A 4 6.63 -7.20 2.81
N PHE A 5 6.96 -7.44 1.55
CA PHE A 5 6.66 -8.70 0.85
C PHE A 5 7.79 -9.07 -0.12
N THR A 6 7.90 -10.36 -0.42
CA THR A 6 8.87 -10.88 -1.39
C THR A 6 8.16 -11.44 -2.61
N ASN A 7 8.77 -11.27 -3.79
CA ASN A 7 8.44 -12.05 -4.98
C ASN A 7 9.57 -13.05 -5.24
N SER A 8 9.22 -14.32 -5.41
CA SER A 8 10.18 -15.38 -5.72
C SER A 8 10.51 -15.46 -7.22
N THR A 9 9.63 -14.95 -8.07
CA THR A 9 9.78 -14.90 -9.53
C THR A 9 9.16 -13.63 -10.09
N ALA A 10 9.48 -13.31 -11.35
CA ALA A 10 8.82 -12.24 -12.08
C ALA A 10 7.36 -12.64 -12.38
N GLN A 11 6.41 -11.88 -11.84
CA GLN A 11 4.98 -12.20 -11.93
C GLN A 11 4.10 -10.97 -11.78
N ASN A 12 2.82 -11.08 -12.10
CA ASN A 12 1.91 -9.96 -11.95
C ASN A 12 1.54 -9.80 -10.47
N VAL A 13 1.59 -8.56 -9.97
CA VAL A 13 1.26 -8.25 -8.57
C VAL A 13 0.24 -7.14 -8.51
N ALA A 14 -0.81 -7.33 -7.73
CA ALA A 14 -1.81 -6.32 -7.44
C ALA A 14 -1.82 -5.99 -5.95
N LEU A 15 -1.85 -4.69 -5.64
CA LEU A 15 -1.93 -4.21 -4.27
C LEU A 15 -3.29 -3.56 -4.04
N THR A 16 -3.97 -4.01 -2.99
CA THR A 16 -5.25 -3.46 -2.51
C THR A 16 -5.05 -2.86 -1.14
N GLY A 17 -5.42 -1.59 -0.99
CA GLY A 17 -5.34 -0.86 0.27
C GLY A 17 -6.70 -0.84 0.95
N SER A 18 -6.72 -0.89 2.27
CA SER A 18 -7.92 -0.71 3.08
C SER A 18 -7.63 0.19 4.28
N SER A 19 -8.60 1.02 4.63
CA SER A 19 -8.53 1.88 5.81
C SER A 19 -9.86 1.77 6.56
N THR A 20 -9.81 1.19 7.75
CA THR A 20 -10.94 1.17 8.69
C THR A 20 -10.58 2.10 9.82
N ILE A 21 -10.86 3.39 9.63
CA ILE A 21 -10.56 4.42 10.62
C ILE A 21 -11.78 4.65 11.49
N THR A 22 -11.58 4.60 12.80
CA THR A 22 -12.63 4.71 13.82
C THR A 22 -12.59 6.04 14.57
N GLY A 23 -11.61 6.89 14.30
CA GLY A 23 -11.51 8.25 14.85
C GLY A 23 -10.33 9.06 14.29
N GLY A 24 -10.33 10.37 14.51
CA GLY A 24 -9.31 11.31 14.02
C GLY A 24 -9.82 12.24 12.91
N THR A 25 -8.91 12.93 12.21
CA THR A 25 -9.26 13.96 11.18
C THR A 25 -9.62 13.37 9.81
N CYS A 26 -10.21 12.18 9.78
CA CYS A 26 -10.24 11.37 8.55
C CYS A 26 -11.16 11.88 7.44
N ASP A 27 -12.12 12.74 7.76
CA ASP A 27 -13.16 13.21 6.81
C ASP A 27 -12.61 13.98 5.60
N SER A 28 -11.35 14.41 5.66
CA SER A 28 -10.63 15.09 4.56
C SER A 28 -9.21 14.54 4.34
N THR A 29 -8.85 13.47 5.04
CA THR A 29 -7.48 12.94 5.05
C THR A 29 -7.36 11.73 4.11
N SER A 30 -6.28 11.68 3.34
CA SER A 30 -5.94 10.51 2.52
C SER A 30 -4.83 9.70 3.18
N VAL A 31 -4.88 8.39 3.01
CA VAL A 31 -3.79 7.48 3.34
C VAL A 31 -3.05 7.16 2.05
N TYR A 32 -1.76 7.46 2.02
CA TYR A 32 -0.90 7.18 0.89
C TYR A 32 -0.16 5.87 1.09
N PHE A 33 0.04 5.16 -0.02
CA PHE A 33 0.69 3.86 -0.11
C PHE A 33 1.79 3.94 -1.16
N TYR A 34 3.03 3.90 -0.73
CA TYR A 34 4.21 4.00 -1.58
C TYR A 34 4.92 2.65 -1.63
N LEU A 35 5.11 2.11 -2.82
CA LEU A 35 5.88 0.90 -3.04
C LEU A 35 7.34 1.27 -3.30
N TYR A 36 8.23 0.63 -2.57
CA TYR A 36 9.67 0.71 -2.73
C TYR A 36 10.25 -0.66 -3.03
N ASP A 37 11.29 -0.70 -3.85
CA ASP A 37 12.15 -1.88 -3.97
C ASP A 37 13.17 -1.96 -2.83
N GLN A 38 13.96 -3.04 -2.82
CA GLN A 38 15.02 -3.27 -1.83
C GLN A 38 16.13 -2.21 -1.83
N THR A 39 16.29 -1.44 -2.91
CA THR A 39 17.27 -0.35 -3.01
C THR A 39 16.74 0.98 -2.46
N GLY A 40 15.46 1.02 -2.11
CA GLY A 40 14.78 2.24 -1.66
C GLY A 40 14.25 3.10 -2.81
N THR A 41 14.25 2.59 -4.04
CA THR A 41 13.63 3.29 -5.18
C THR A 41 12.11 3.15 -5.11
N GLN A 42 11.40 4.26 -5.22
CA GLN A 42 9.94 4.25 -5.31
C GLN A 42 9.51 3.75 -6.68
N LEU A 43 8.70 2.69 -6.72
CA LEU A 43 8.18 2.11 -7.96
C LEU A 43 6.77 2.62 -8.31
N LYS A 44 5.92 2.75 -7.30
CA LYS A 44 4.51 3.14 -7.44
C LYS A 44 4.03 3.89 -6.21
N SER A 45 2.99 4.68 -6.39
CA SER A 45 2.24 5.30 -5.31
C SER A 45 0.76 5.27 -5.60
N GLY A 46 -0.04 5.31 -4.55
CA GLY A 46 -1.49 5.40 -4.63
C GLY A 46 -2.05 5.93 -3.32
N SER A 47 -3.29 6.38 -3.33
CA SER A 47 -3.95 6.88 -2.14
C SER A 47 -5.35 6.31 -1.98
N ARG A 48 -5.82 6.32 -0.75
CA ARG A 48 -7.21 6.04 -0.41
C ARG A 48 -7.73 7.02 0.62
N GLY A 49 -8.98 7.42 0.41
CA GLY A 49 -9.74 8.10 1.45
C GLY A 49 -9.95 7.16 2.64
N CYS A 50 -10.03 7.75 3.82
CA CYS A 50 -10.35 7.02 5.03
C CYS A 50 -11.69 6.29 4.95
N GLY A 51 -11.78 5.14 5.61
CA GLY A 51 -13.01 4.34 5.63
C GLY A 51 -13.28 3.60 4.32
N SER A 52 -12.32 3.60 3.40
CA SER A 52 -12.45 2.99 2.08
C SER A 52 -11.44 1.87 1.85
N SER A 53 -11.80 0.94 0.97
CA SER A 53 -10.96 -0.15 0.50
C SER A 53 -11.01 -0.26 -1.02
N GLY A 54 -9.88 -0.57 -1.66
CA GLY A 54 -9.87 -0.87 -3.09
C GLY A 54 -8.47 -0.99 -3.68
N SER A 55 -8.43 -1.33 -4.98
CA SER A 55 -7.18 -1.55 -5.71
C SER A 55 -6.35 -0.28 -5.81
N LEU A 56 -5.11 -0.31 -5.32
CA LEU A 56 -4.18 0.80 -5.38
C LEU A 56 -3.54 0.88 -6.77
N TYR A 57 -2.85 -0.20 -7.14
CA TYR A 57 -2.15 -0.31 -8.42
C TYR A 57 -1.75 -1.76 -8.69
N THR A 58 -1.50 -2.05 -9.97
CA THR A 58 -0.99 -3.32 -10.46
C THR A 58 0.40 -3.12 -11.08
N MET A 59 1.24 -4.15 -10.93
CA MET A 59 2.56 -4.25 -11.52
C MET A 59 2.58 -5.48 -12.43
N SER A 60 2.87 -5.25 -13.71
CA SER A 60 3.06 -6.33 -14.68
C SER A 60 4.50 -6.83 -14.59
N ALA A 61 4.69 -8.14 -14.49
CA ALA A 61 6.01 -8.77 -14.41
C ALA A 61 6.96 -8.15 -13.35
N LEU A 62 6.46 -7.91 -12.13
CA LEU A 62 7.27 -7.38 -11.03
C LEU A 62 8.41 -8.38 -10.72
N PRO A 63 9.69 -8.00 -10.84
CA PRO A 63 10.81 -8.92 -10.70
C PRO A 63 10.86 -9.65 -9.35
N ALA A 64 11.59 -10.77 -9.31
CA ALA A 64 11.94 -11.40 -8.05
C ALA A 64 12.74 -10.43 -7.18
N GLY A 65 12.40 -10.36 -5.90
CA GLY A 65 13.03 -9.41 -4.97
C GLY A 65 12.17 -9.12 -3.75
N SER A 66 12.72 -8.28 -2.87
CA SER A 66 12.03 -7.77 -1.69
C SER A 66 11.49 -6.38 -1.94
N TYR A 67 10.28 -6.14 -1.46
CA TYR A 67 9.56 -4.89 -1.65
C TYR A 67 8.96 -4.42 -0.33
N THR A 68 8.89 -3.11 -0.17
CA THR A 68 8.31 -2.47 1.02
C THR A 68 7.22 -1.51 0.61
N VAL A 69 6.05 -1.63 1.21
CA VAL A 69 4.97 -0.65 1.07
C VAL A 69 4.95 0.23 2.30
N LEU A 70 5.27 1.50 2.12
CA LEU A 70 5.16 2.53 3.15
C LEU A 70 3.75 3.13 3.12
N ILE A 71 3.08 3.11 4.27
CA ILE A 71 1.73 3.61 4.45
C ILE A 71 1.79 4.87 5.34
N VAL A 72 1.31 5.98 4.79
CA VAL A 72 1.40 7.32 5.39
C VAL A 72 0.02 8.00 5.38
N PRO A 73 -0.67 8.07 6.53
CA PRO A 73 -1.83 8.95 6.70
C PRO A 73 -1.39 10.41 6.72
N THR A 74 -2.11 11.32 6.04
CA THR A 74 -1.82 12.77 6.06
C THR A 74 -2.36 13.50 7.29
N GLY A 75 -2.76 12.77 8.32
CA GLY A 75 -3.39 13.32 9.52
C GLY A 75 -3.33 12.31 10.66
N LEU A 76 -3.78 12.77 11.83
CA LEU A 76 -3.79 11.95 13.02
C LEU A 76 -5.06 11.08 12.99
N VAL A 77 -4.87 9.79 12.76
CA VAL A 77 -5.94 8.82 12.53
C VAL A 77 -5.78 7.63 13.48
N TYR A 78 -6.91 7.11 13.96
CA TYR A 78 -6.97 5.94 14.83
C TYR A 78 -7.82 4.87 14.19
N GLY A 79 -7.26 3.69 13.98
CA GLY A 79 -7.97 2.56 13.40
C GLY A 79 -7.02 1.53 12.81
N THR A 80 -7.53 0.78 11.85
CA THR A 80 -6.80 -0.30 11.17
C THR A 80 -6.50 0.09 9.73
N LEU A 81 -5.24 -0.10 9.33
CA LEU A 81 -4.82 -0.01 7.93
C LEU A 81 -4.46 -1.42 7.46
N GLY A 82 -4.92 -1.79 6.28
CA GLY A 82 -4.66 -3.10 5.70
C GLY A 82 -4.11 -3.00 4.29
N LEU A 83 -3.25 -3.95 3.94
CA LEU A 83 -2.70 -4.12 2.61
C LEU A 83 -2.84 -5.58 2.21
N GLN A 84 -3.43 -5.84 1.05
CA GLN A 84 -3.48 -7.15 0.45
C GLN A 84 -2.57 -7.18 -0.77
N VAL A 85 -1.74 -8.22 -0.86
CA VAL A 85 -0.86 -8.50 -1.98
C VAL A 85 -1.38 -9.72 -2.71
N ALA A 86 -1.88 -9.54 -3.93
CA ALA A 86 -2.27 -10.63 -4.81
C ALA A 86 -1.17 -10.84 -5.86
N LYS A 87 -0.85 -12.10 -6.16
CA LYS A 87 0.21 -12.53 -7.08
C LYS A 87 -0.39 -13.54 -8.06
N ALA A 88 -0.05 -13.43 -9.34
CA ALA A 88 -0.52 -14.31 -10.41
C ALA A 88 0.61 -14.63 -11.39
#